data_AF-A0A135LEV1-F1
#
_entry.id   AF-A0A135LEV1-F1
#
_cell.length_a   1.000
_cell.length_b   1.000
_cell.length_c   1.000
_cell.angle_alpha   90.00
_cell.angle_beta   90.00
_cell.angle_gamma   90.00
#
_symmetry.space_group_name_H-M   'P 1'
#
loop_
_entity.id
_entity.type
_entity.pdbx_description
1 polymer ?
#
loop_
_entity_poly.entity_id
_entity_poly.type
_entity_poly.pdbx_seq_one_letter_code
_entity_poly.pdbx_strand_id
1 'polypeptide(L)'
;MGACFPTYPKDTYLLRLEEIPYPKKISLNTLKELFRRSEIWDEGIPSLRETLIKLFRKQQDLGFERDLSLNFSNEKIAAHTKEFQVYQEWHEIRSFVKKILGTDDDGWIAPERDFTEMKARNKMLFDYYVSKPDLNKTAGEVRDLWPFSLDT
;
A
#
# COMPACT_ATOMS: atom_id res chain seq x y z
N MET A 1 -34.52 -3.43 49.58
CA MET A 1 -33.43 -3.65 48.59
C MET A 1 -33.96 -3.31 47.22
N GLY A 2 -33.30 -2.40 46.51
CA GLY A 2 -33.63 -1.98 45.16
C GLY A 2 -32.69 -0.83 44.79
N ALA A 3 -31.51 -1.18 44.27
CA ALA A 3 -30.51 -0.19 43.86
C ALA A 3 -30.81 0.30 42.45
N CYS A 4 -30.83 1.62 42.30
CA CYS A 4 -31.06 2.36 41.06
C CYS A 4 -29.75 2.38 40.23
N PHE A 5 -29.86 2.24 38.90
CA PHE A 5 -28.71 2.39 37.99
C PHE A 5 -28.15 3.83 38.08
N PRO A 6 -26.82 4.03 38.20
CA PRO A 6 -26.27 5.38 38.17
C PRO A 6 -26.38 5.94 36.74
N THR A 7 -27.18 6.99 36.59
CA THR A 7 -27.13 7.87 35.43
C THR A 7 -25.84 8.66 35.50
N TYR A 8 -24.91 8.39 34.58
CA TYR A 8 -23.67 9.15 34.47
C TYR A 8 -23.97 10.57 33.95
N PRO A 9 -23.45 11.64 34.61
CA PRO A 9 -23.58 13.00 34.12
C PRO A 9 -22.85 13.14 32.78
N LYS A 10 -23.52 13.70 31.77
CA LYS A 10 -23.01 13.85 30.40
C LYS A 10 -21.95 14.95 30.25
N ASP A 11 -21.59 15.66 31.31
CA ASP A 11 -20.80 16.89 31.21
C ASP A 11 -19.35 16.77 31.72
N THR A 12 -18.91 15.58 32.14
CA THR A 12 -17.58 15.43 32.76
C THR A 12 -16.44 15.06 31.79
N TYR A 13 -16.73 14.88 30.49
CA TYR A 13 -15.71 14.56 29.48
C TYR A 13 -15.35 15.72 28.56
N LEU A 14 -16.00 16.88 28.71
CA LEU A 14 -15.75 18.04 27.84
C LEU A 14 -14.72 19.03 28.40
N LEU A 15 -14.16 18.81 29.59
CA LEU A 15 -13.24 19.76 30.22
C LEU A 15 -11.81 19.23 30.44
N ARG A 16 -11.26 18.49 29.47
CA ARG A 16 -9.79 18.35 29.35
C ARG A 16 -9.28 17.88 27.98
N LEU A 17 -9.93 18.29 26.89
CA LEU A 17 -9.36 18.13 25.54
C LEU A 17 -8.68 19.40 25.04
N GLU A 18 -8.89 20.55 25.70
CA GLU A 18 -8.27 21.82 25.30
C GLU A 18 -6.86 22.04 25.86
N GLU A 19 -6.44 21.23 26.85
CA GLU A 19 -5.11 21.33 27.48
C GLU A 19 -4.16 20.18 27.11
N ILE A 20 -4.59 19.23 26.29
CA ILE A 20 -3.64 18.33 25.65
C ILE A 20 -2.92 19.21 24.63
N PRO A 21 -1.59 19.42 24.74
CA PRO A 21 -0.86 20.09 23.68
C PRO A 21 -1.09 19.22 22.44
N TYR A 22 -1.95 19.67 21.53
CA TYR A 22 -2.09 19.02 20.25
C TYR A 22 -0.67 18.96 19.68
N PRO A 23 -0.10 17.76 19.45
CA PRO A 23 1.24 17.67 18.91
C PRO A 23 1.26 18.52 17.65
N LYS A 24 2.14 19.51 17.62
CA LYS A 24 2.25 20.43 16.49
C LYS A 24 2.52 19.60 15.24
N LYS A 25 1.43 19.37 14.49
CA LYS A 25 1.34 18.82 13.15
C LYS A 25 1.94 17.41 12.98
N ILE A 26 1.37 16.40 13.64
CA ILE A 26 1.28 15.12 12.92
C ILE A 26 0.31 15.37 11.75
N SER A 27 0.84 15.42 10.52
CA SER A 27 0.00 15.59 9.34
C SER A 27 -1.04 14.49 9.31
N LEU A 28 -2.32 14.87 9.29
CA LEU A 28 -3.44 13.93 9.15
C LEU A 28 -3.25 13.02 7.93
N ASN A 29 -2.58 13.50 6.88
CA ASN A 29 -2.25 12.68 5.71
C ASN A 29 -1.21 11.60 6.01
N THR A 30 -0.22 11.85 6.88
CA THR A 30 0.76 10.83 7.29
C THR A 30 0.09 9.72 8.10
N LEU A 31 -0.80 10.08 9.03
CA LEU A 31 -1.57 9.09 9.79
C LEU A 31 -2.55 8.34 8.89
N LYS A 32 -3.26 9.04 7.99
CA LYS A 32 -4.14 8.41 7.00
C LYS A 32 -3.39 7.43 6.10
N GLU A 33 -2.19 7.78 5.63
CA GLU A 33 -1.36 6.84 4.85
C GLU A 33 -0.91 5.65 5.70
N LEU A 34 -0.56 5.85 6.97
CA LEU A 34 -0.18 4.76 7.87
C LEU A 34 -1.35 3.82 8.14
N PHE A 35 -2.54 4.35 8.43
CA PHE A 35 -3.76 3.54 8.60
C PHE A 35 -4.16 2.83 7.31
N ARG A 36 -4.23 3.58 6.20
CA ARG A 36 -4.52 3.03 4.86
C ARG A 36 -3.58 1.88 4.54
N ARG A 37 -2.28 2.02 4.84
CA ARG A 37 -1.23 1.03 4.55
C ARG A 37 -1.04 -0.05 5.61
N SER A 38 -1.63 0.11 6.80
CA SER A 38 -1.67 -0.91 7.85
C SER A 38 -2.85 -1.86 7.73
N GLU A 39 -3.90 -1.48 7.00
CA GLU A 39 -5.11 -2.31 6.84
C GLU A 39 -4.99 -3.38 5.74
N ILE A 40 -3.83 -3.55 5.09
CA ILE A 40 -3.82 -4.18 3.76
C ILE A 40 -3.27 -5.60 3.76
N TRP A 41 -4.20 -6.55 3.56
CA TRP A 41 -3.90 -7.86 2.99
C TRP A 41 -3.47 -7.76 1.51
N ASP A 42 -3.83 -6.66 0.80
CA ASP A 42 -3.57 -6.45 -0.65
C ASP A 42 -2.23 -5.78 -1.02
N GLU A 43 -1.70 -4.81 -0.28
CA GLU A 43 -0.44 -4.12 -0.65
C GLU A 43 0.80 -4.72 0.05
N GLY A 44 0.60 -5.54 1.07
CA GLY A 44 1.66 -6.30 1.73
C GLY A 44 2.70 -5.48 2.50
N ILE A 45 3.67 -6.22 3.06
CA ILE A 45 4.70 -5.72 3.98
C ILE A 45 5.59 -4.61 3.39
N PRO A 46 6.01 -4.63 2.09
CA PRO A 46 6.86 -3.59 1.54
C PRO A 46 6.24 -2.18 1.62
N SER A 47 4.95 -2.03 1.32
CA SER A 47 4.24 -0.73 1.36
C SER A 47 4.15 -0.15 2.78
N LEU A 48 3.91 -1.02 3.76
CA LEU A 48 3.91 -0.65 5.17
C LEU A 48 5.31 -0.21 5.64
N ARG A 49 6.35 -0.99 5.32
CA ARG A 49 7.73 -0.69 5.71
C ARG A 49 8.20 0.67 5.16
N GLU A 50 7.85 0.98 3.92
CA GLU A 50 8.15 2.28 3.30
C GLU A 50 7.51 3.44 4.09
N THR A 51 6.30 3.23 4.59
CA THR A 51 5.55 4.23 5.37
C THR A 51 6.16 4.44 6.74
N LEU A 52 6.57 3.35 7.41
CA LEU A 52 7.27 3.42 8.69
C LEU A 52 8.64 4.12 8.56
N ILE A 53 9.38 3.87 7.47
CA ILE A 53 10.65 4.56 7.20
C ILE A 53 10.40 6.06 6.95
N LYS A 54 9.35 6.41 6.18
CA LYS A 54 8.95 7.82 5.99
C LYS A 54 8.59 8.50 7.31
N LEU A 55 7.88 7.81 8.19
CA LEU A 55 7.54 8.31 9.52
C LEU A 55 8.80 8.51 10.37
N PHE A 56 9.68 7.51 10.42
CA PHE A 56 10.96 7.56 11.13
C PHE A 56 11.83 8.74 10.67
N ARG A 57 11.93 8.99 9.36
CA ARG A 57 12.69 10.12 8.80
C ARG A 57 12.10 11.48 9.15
N LYS A 58 10.78 11.58 9.32
CA LYS A 58 10.06 12.83 9.61
C LYS A 58 9.74 13.03 11.08
N GLN A 59 10.22 12.16 11.98
CA GLN A 59 9.80 12.18 13.38
C GLN A 59 10.09 13.52 14.09
N GLN A 60 11.21 14.17 13.78
CA GLN A 60 11.56 15.48 14.32
C GLN A 60 10.63 16.59 13.78
N ASP A 61 10.24 16.50 12.51
CA ASP A 61 9.34 17.47 11.86
C ASP A 61 7.88 17.33 12.31
N LEU A 62 7.50 16.15 12.83
CA LEU A 62 6.15 15.81 13.24
C LEU A 62 5.83 16.19 14.69
N GLY A 63 6.80 16.78 15.41
CA GLY A 63 6.60 17.32 16.75
C GLY A 63 6.36 16.26 17.83
N PHE A 64 6.89 15.04 17.66
CA PHE A 64 6.84 14.03 18.71
C PHE A 64 7.69 14.48 19.90
N GLU A 65 7.11 14.45 21.12
CA GLU A 65 7.81 14.83 22.36
C GLU A 65 8.98 13.89 22.72
N ARG A 66 8.96 12.68 22.16
CA ARG A 66 9.99 11.66 22.30
C ARG A 66 10.25 11.03 20.96
N ASP A 67 11.49 10.63 20.72
CA ASP A 67 11.84 9.83 19.55
C ASP A 67 10.98 8.56 19.52
N LEU A 68 10.55 8.18 18.33
CA LEU A 68 9.82 6.93 18.13
C LEU A 68 10.76 5.77 18.47
N SER A 69 10.28 4.76 19.19
CA SER A 69 11.03 3.50 19.42
C SER A 69 11.25 2.66 18.14
N LEU A 70 11.09 3.26 16.96
CA LEU A 70 11.40 2.69 15.67
C LEU A 70 12.88 2.93 15.37
N ASN A 71 13.64 1.87 15.16
CA ASN A 71 15.04 1.97 14.78
C ASN A 71 15.27 1.28 13.43
N PHE A 72 15.57 2.10 12.41
CA PHE A 72 16.00 1.63 11.10
C PHE A 72 17.46 2.02 10.89
N SER A 73 18.35 1.03 10.79
CA SER A 73 19.73 1.29 10.38
C SER A 73 19.77 1.74 8.92
N ASN A 74 20.79 2.54 8.56
CA ASN A 74 20.99 2.98 7.18
C ASN A 74 21.09 1.81 6.20
N GLU A 75 21.69 0.69 6.63
CA GLU A 75 21.76 -0.55 5.87
C GLU A 75 20.37 -1.13 5.57
N LYS A 76 19.49 -1.21 6.58
CA LYS A 76 18.11 -1.70 6.41
C LYS A 76 17.29 -0.78 5.51
N ILE A 77 17.50 0.53 5.61
CA ILE A 77 16.84 1.52 4.74
C ILE A 77 17.31 1.36 3.29
N ALA A 78 18.61 1.19 3.06
CA ALA A 78 19.16 1.00 1.72
C ALA A 78 18.70 -0.33 1.10
N ALA A 79 18.67 -1.41 1.87
CA ALA A 79 18.12 -2.69 1.43
C ALA A 79 16.64 -2.57 1.06
N HIS A 80 15.83 -1.96 1.94
CA HIS A 80 14.42 -1.74 1.66
C HIS A 80 14.19 -0.87 0.43
N THR A 81 14.99 0.17 0.21
CA THR A 81 14.85 1.05 -0.97
C THR A 81 14.96 0.24 -2.27
N LYS A 82 15.89 -0.73 -2.33
CA LYS A 82 16.04 -1.62 -3.49
C LYS A 82 14.85 -2.58 -3.62
N GLU A 83 14.45 -3.23 -2.54
CA GLU A 83 13.28 -4.12 -2.51
C GLU A 83 12.00 -3.39 -2.92
N PHE A 84 11.82 -2.17 -2.43
CA PHE A 84 10.63 -1.37 -2.66
C PHE A 84 10.54 -0.91 -4.10
N GLN A 85 11.67 -0.60 -4.76
CA GLN A 85 11.67 -0.30 -6.19
C GLN A 85 11.13 -1.48 -7.01
N VAL A 86 11.58 -2.70 -6.74
CA VAL A 86 11.07 -3.91 -7.43
C VAL A 86 9.58 -4.10 -7.16
N TYR A 87 9.15 -3.91 -5.91
CA TYR A 87 7.73 -3.95 -5.54
C TYR A 87 6.90 -2.91 -6.30
N GLN A 88 7.39 -1.68 -6.43
CA GLN A 88 6.69 -0.62 -7.16
C GLN A 88 6.55 -0.96 -8.65
N GLU A 89 7.63 -1.44 -9.27
CA GLU A 89 7.61 -1.85 -10.68
C GLU A 89 6.62 -2.99 -10.94
N TRP A 90 6.61 -4.01 -10.08
CA TRP A 90 5.62 -5.09 -10.13
C TRP A 90 4.18 -4.56 -9.97
N HIS A 91 3.96 -3.68 -8.99
CA HIS A 91 2.64 -3.11 -8.71
C HIS A 91 2.14 -2.23 -9.87
N GLU A 92 3.02 -1.46 -10.51
CA GLU A 92 2.68 -0.63 -11.68
C GLU A 92 2.28 -1.49 -12.88
N ILE A 93 3.06 -2.53 -13.20
CA ILE A 93 2.73 -3.47 -14.28
C ILE A 93 1.40 -4.15 -14.00
N ARG A 94 1.19 -4.65 -12.77
CA ARG A 94 -0.06 -5.29 -12.36
C ARG A 94 -1.26 -4.36 -12.51
N SER A 95 -1.16 -3.13 -12.01
CA SER A 95 -2.22 -2.12 -12.13
C SER A 95 -2.54 -1.79 -13.59
N PHE A 96 -1.52 -1.65 -14.43
CA PHE A 96 -1.67 -1.44 -15.87
C PHE A 96 -2.41 -2.61 -16.54
N VAL A 97 -1.96 -3.85 -16.31
CA VAL A 97 -2.54 -5.05 -16.94
C VAL A 97 -3.99 -5.24 -16.52
N LYS A 98 -4.30 -5.15 -15.22
CA LYS A 98 -5.68 -5.24 -14.70
C LYS A 98 -6.61 -4.24 -15.37
N LYS A 99 -6.16 -2.99 -15.50
CA LYS A 99 -6.94 -1.92 -16.12
C LYS A 99 -7.24 -2.20 -17.59
N ILE A 100 -6.28 -2.72 -18.35
CA ILE A 100 -6.47 -3.02 -19.77
C ILE A 100 -7.35 -4.27 -19.98
N LEU A 101 -7.16 -5.32 -19.17
CA LEU A 101 -7.95 -6.55 -19.27
C LEU A 101 -9.33 -6.42 -18.62
N GLY A 102 -9.55 -5.38 -17.82
CA GLY A 102 -10.80 -5.15 -17.10
C GLY A 102 -11.10 -6.27 -16.12
N THR A 103 -10.10 -6.65 -15.34
CA THR A 103 -10.14 -7.71 -14.31
C THR A 103 -9.64 -7.19 -12.96
N ASP A 104 -9.86 -7.95 -11.90
CA ASP A 104 -9.45 -7.64 -10.54
C ASP A 104 -8.08 -8.24 -10.18
N ASP A 105 -7.72 -8.21 -8.90
CA ASP A 105 -6.45 -8.69 -8.38
C ASP A 105 -6.26 -10.21 -8.50
N ASP A 106 -7.35 -10.96 -8.56
CA ASP A 106 -7.31 -12.41 -8.72
C ASP A 106 -7.36 -12.83 -10.20
N GLY A 107 -7.51 -11.86 -11.10
CA GLY A 107 -7.70 -12.13 -12.52
C GLY A 107 -9.07 -12.75 -12.80
N TRP A 108 -10.07 -12.47 -11.96
CA TRP A 108 -11.40 -13.04 -12.11
C TRP A 108 -12.03 -12.63 -13.45
N ILE A 109 -12.61 -13.62 -14.13
CA ILE A 109 -13.31 -13.46 -15.39
C ILE A 109 -14.74 -13.91 -15.18
N ALA A 110 -15.69 -13.00 -15.41
CA ALA A 110 -17.11 -13.30 -15.27
C ALA A 110 -17.53 -14.42 -16.26
N PRO A 111 -18.44 -15.34 -15.88
CA PRO A 111 -18.84 -16.48 -16.72
C PRO A 111 -19.36 -16.09 -18.12
N GLU A 112 -19.86 -14.87 -18.28
CA GLU A 112 -20.39 -14.35 -19.55
C GLU A 112 -19.29 -13.92 -20.53
N ARG A 113 -18.04 -13.83 -20.08
CA ARG A 113 -16.89 -13.48 -20.91
C ARG A 113 -16.17 -14.73 -21.41
N ASP A 114 -15.71 -14.70 -22.67
CA ASP A 114 -14.93 -15.78 -23.24
C ASP A 114 -13.52 -15.83 -22.60
N PHE A 115 -13.27 -16.90 -21.87
CA PHE A 115 -12.00 -17.16 -21.19
C PHE A 115 -10.83 -17.31 -22.18
N THR A 116 -11.07 -17.94 -23.33
CA THR A 116 -10.05 -18.13 -24.38
C THR A 116 -9.67 -16.79 -24.98
N GLU A 117 -10.67 -15.94 -25.22
CA GLU A 117 -10.43 -14.58 -25.70
C GLU A 117 -9.62 -13.77 -24.67
N MET A 118 -9.93 -13.89 -23.37
CA MET A 118 -9.19 -13.18 -22.33
C MET A 118 -7.73 -13.64 -22.24
N LYS A 119 -7.47 -14.94 -22.35
CA LYS A 119 -6.10 -15.48 -22.45
C LYS A 119 -5.35 -14.93 -23.66
N ALA A 120 -6.00 -14.90 -24.83
CA ALA A 120 -5.41 -14.33 -26.03
C ALA A 120 -5.09 -12.83 -25.87
N ARG A 121 -6.00 -12.06 -25.27
CA ARG A 121 -5.79 -10.64 -24.95
C ARG A 121 -4.64 -10.42 -23.96
N ASN A 122 -4.54 -11.24 -22.91
CA ASN A 122 -3.42 -11.19 -21.97
C ASN A 122 -2.08 -11.41 -22.68
N LYS A 123 -2.00 -12.43 -23.54
CA LYS A 123 -0.80 -12.70 -24.33
C LYS A 123 -0.46 -11.57 -25.30
N MET A 124 -1.46 -11.04 -26.03
CA MET A 124 -1.26 -9.91 -26.94
C MET A 124 -0.75 -8.66 -26.19
N LEU A 125 -1.28 -8.40 -25.00
CA LEU A 125 -0.86 -7.28 -24.17
C LEU A 125 0.60 -7.45 -23.69
N PHE A 126 1.00 -8.66 -23.31
CA PHE A 126 2.38 -8.98 -22.98
C PHE A 126 3.31 -8.74 -24.18
N ASP A 127 2.98 -9.33 -25.33
CA ASP A 127 3.75 -9.20 -26.57
C ASP A 127 3.90 -7.72 -26.98
N TYR A 128 2.83 -6.94 -26.87
CA TYR A 128 2.85 -5.50 -27.09
C TYR A 128 3.77 -4.79 -26.08
N TYR A 129 3.68 -5.11 -24.79
CA TYR A 129 4.49 -4.47 -23.76
C TYR A 129 5.99 -4.70 -23.97
N VAL A 130 6.39 -5.94 -24.30
CA VAL A 130 7.80 -6.27 -24.57
C VAL A 130 8.31 -5.73 -25.91
N SER A 131 7.42 -5.37 -26.84
CA SER A 131 7.79 -4.78 -28.13
C SER A 131 8.16 -3.30 -28.07
N LYS A 132 7.93 -2.62 -26.93
CA LYS A 132 8.15 -1.18 -26.81
C LYS A 132 9.65 -0.83 -26.94
N PRO A 133 10.03 0.13 -27.79
CA PRO A 133 11.44 0.45 -28.06
C PRO A 133 12.17 1.06 -26.85
N ASP A 134 11.45 1.73 -25.95
CA ASP A 134 12.02 2.36 -24.75
C ASP A 134 12.03 1.44 -23.52
N LEU A 135 11.70 0.15 -23.69
CA LEU A 135 11.66 -0.79 -22.59
C LEU A 135 13.08 -1.16 -22.14
N ASN A 136 13.46 -0.71 -20.95
CA ASN A 136 14.75 -1.07 -20.33
C ASN A 136 14.68 -2.42 -19.57
N LYS A 137 14.00 -3.41 -20.13
CA LYS A 137 13.85 -4.77 -19.59
C LYS A 137 13.72 -5.78 -20.72
N THR A 138 14.29 -6.96 -20.51
CA THR A 138 14.12 -8.12 -21.38
C THR A 138 12.73 -8.72 -21.23
N ALA A 139 12.30 -9.53 -22.21
CA ALA A 139 11.03 -10.24 -22.12
C ALA A 139 10.96 -11.21 -20.93
N GLY A 140 12.10 -11.77 -20.50
CA GLY A 140 12.19 -12.61 -19.30
C GLY A 140 11.90 -11.83 -18.02
N GLU A 141 12.55 -10.68 -17.86
CA GLU A 141 12.33 -9.82 -16.69
C GLU A 141 10.90 -9.28 -16.63
N VAL A 142 10.28 -8.97 -17.78
CA VAL A 142 8.86 -8.59 -17.81
C VAL A 142 7.97 -9.77 -17.45
N ARG A 143 8.31 -10.99 -17.88
CA ARG A 143 7.55 -12.21 -17.54
C ARG A 143 7.54 -12.46 -16.03
N ASP A 144 8.66 -12.26 -15.36
CA ASP A 144 8.76 -12.43 -13.90
C ASP A 144 7.90 -11.41 -13.14
N LEU A 145 7.64 -10.25 -13.74
CA LEU A 145 6.77 -9.20 -13.18
C LEU A 145 5.31 -9.31 -13.65
N TRP A 146 5.01 -10.17 -14.63
CA TRP A 146 3.69 -10.22 -15.25
C TRP A 146 2.69 -10.88 -14.30
N PRO A 147 1.51 -10.27 -14.06
CA PRO A 147 0.62 -10.71 -12.98
C PRO A 147 -0.16 -11.99 -13.29
N PHE A 148 -0.31 -12.36 -14.56
CA PHE A 148 -1.19 -13.47 -14.99
C PHE A 148 -0.42 -14.47 -15.84
N SER A 149 -0.73 -15.76 -15.72
CA SER A 149 -0.05 -16.77 -16.56
C SER A 149 -0.23 -16.48 -18.05
N LEU A 150 0.85 -16.69 -18.80
CA LEU A 150 0.90 -16.59 -20.25
C LEU A 150 0.70 -17.97 -20.91
N ASP A 151 0.51 -19.03 -20.13
CA ASP A 151 0.30 -20.37 -20.63
C ASP A 151 -1.12 -20.50 -21.23
N THR A 152 -1.21 -21.27 -22.31
CA THR A 152 -2.43 -21.41 -23.12
C THR A 152 -3.41 -22.38 -22.47
#